data_AF-L9V2E9-F1
#
_entry.id   AF-L9V2E9-F1
#
_cell.length_a   1.000
_cell.length_b   1.000
_cell.length_c   1.000
_cell.angle_alpha   90.00
_cell.angle_beta   90.00
_cell.angle_gamma   90.00
#
_symmetry.space_group_name_H-M   'P 1'
#
loop_
_entity.id
_entity.type
_entity.pdbx_description
1 polymer ?
#
loop_
_entity_poly.entity_id
_entity_poly.type
_entity_poly.pdbx_seq_one_letter_code
_entity_poly.pdbx_strand_id
1 'polypeptide(L)'
;RDVYKRQPEWAFDTSPPELRLVTMTEYDETFPFPVAFPPQEPQDTLGETLSAVGKTQLRLAESEKYAHVTYFLNGGREVEFDGEIRRIIESPDVPTYDQKPEMSAEDVTDTAIELIDSDDPDAMVLNYANPDMVGHTGDFDAAIAAVEAVDEQLGRLVEAVQTAGGHVLITADHGNADDMGTAETPHTAHTTNPVPLVSLTPDGDDGARTVRSFGSLCDIAPTMLELMEIEQPEAMTGESLLE
;
A
#
# COMPACT_ATOMS: atom_id res chain seq x y z
N ARG A 1 -30.45 5.67 17.74
CA ARG A 1 -30.07 4.35 18.31
C ARG A 1 -31.20 3.75 19.19
N ASP A 2 -32.48 3.84 18.79
CA ASP A 2 -33.61 3.31 19.60
C ASP A 2 -34.69 2.60 18.76
N VAL A 3 -34.31 1.98 17.62
CA VAL A 3 -35.28 1.31 16.72
C VAL A 3 -35.50 -0.17 17.06
N TYR A 4 -34.69 -0.77 17.96
CA TYR A 4 -34.73 -2.22 18.24
C TYR A 4 -35.25 -2.63 19.63
N LYS A 5 -35.79 -1.71 20.43
CA LYS A 5 -36.42 -2.09 21.71
C LYS A 5 -37.91 -2.43 21.51
N ARG A 6 -38.18 -3.56 20.87
CA ARG A 6 -39.42 -4.31 21.07
C ARG A 6 -39.04 -5.65 21.68
N GLN A 7 -38.73 -5.66 22.97
CA GLN A 7 -38.85 -6.90 23.71
C GLN A 7 -40.35 -7.15 23.88
N PRO A 8 -40.92 -8.20 23.28
CA PRO A 8 -42.32 -8.52 23.52
C PRO A 8 -42.52 -8.80 25.01
N GLU A 9 -43.58 -8.26 25.62
CA GLU A 9 -43.95 -8.65 26.98
C GLU A 9 -44.58 -10.04 26.92
N TRP A 10 -43.77 -11.06 27.22
CA TRP A 10 -44.25 -12.44 27.32
C TRP A 10 -44.83 -12.66 28.73
N ALA A 11 -45.96 -13.36 28.82
CA ALA A 11 -46.61 -13.67 30.10
C ALA A 11 -45.89 -14.79 30.91
N PHE A 12 -44.71 -15.20 30.46
CA PHE A 12 -43.89 -16.27 31.01
C PHE A 12 -42.41 -15.95 30.81
N ASP A 13 -41.55 -16.54 31.64
CA ASP A 13 -40.11 -16.36 31.53
C ASP A 13 -39.60 -16.97 30.22
N THR A 14 -38.83 -16.20 29.46
CA THR A 14 -38.20 -16.65 28.22
C THR A 14 -36.70 -16.62 28.40
N SER A 15 -36.09 -17.79 28.61
CA SER A 15 -34.65 -17.96 28.48
C SER A 15 -34.32 -18.37 27.03
N PRO A 16 -33.32 -17.75 26.37
CA PRO A 16 -32.86 -18.24 25.08
C PRO A 16 -32.40 -19.70 25.23
N PRO A 17 -32.69 -20.58 24.24
CA PRO A 17 -32.22 -21.95 24.27
C PRO A 17 -30.68 -21.98 24.24
N GLU A 18 -30.09 -23.08 24.73
CA GLU A 18 -28.67 -23.32 24.47
C GLU A 18 -28.45 -23.45 22.96
N LEU A 19 -27.68 -22.52 22.41
CA LEU A 19 -27.37 -22.44 20.98
C LEU A 19 -25.86 -22.55 20.80
N ARG A 20 -25.44 -23.39 19.85
CA ARG A 20 -24.07 -23.36 19.33
C ARG A 20 -24.07 -22.48 18.07
N LEU A 21 -23.65 -21.24 18.24
CA LEU A 21 -23.43 -20.30 17.14
C LEU A 21 -21.96 -20.39 16.71
N VAL A 22 -21.71 -20.54 15.41
CA VAL A 22 -20.37 -20.53 14.80
C VAL A 22 -20.41 -19.51 13.67
N THR A 23 -19.41 -18.64 13.58
CA THR A 23 -19.30 -17.65 12.50
C THR A 23 -18.34 -18.14 11.43
N MET A 24 -18.55 -17.69 10.19
CA MET A 24 -17.65 -18.06 9.08
C MET A 24 -16.25 -17.46 9.29
N THR A 25 -16.19 -16.16 9.59
CA THR A 25 -15.00 -15.40 9.95
C THR A 25 -15.23 -14.73 11.30
N GLU A 26 -14.18 -14.13 11.86
CA GLU A 26 -14.31 -13.28 13.03
C GLU A 26 -15.11 -12.03 12.66
N TYR A 27 -16.11 -11.68 13.48
CA TYR A 27 -16.91 -10.46 13.32
C TYR A 27 -16.54 -9.39 14.34
N ASP A 28 -16.11 -9.83 15.52
CA ASP A 28 -15.71 -8.99 16.65
C ASP A 28 -14.90 -9.87 17.60
N GLU A 29 -13.70 -9.44 17.99
CA GLU A 29 -12.80 -10.15 18.91
C GLU A 29 -13.44 -10.42 20.28
N THR A 30 -14.45 -9.62 20.67
CA THR A 30 -15.14 -9.76 21.96
C THR A 30 -16.21 -10.84 21.95
N PHE A 31 -16.57 -11.38 20.77
CA PHE A 31 -17.59 -12.41 20.68
C PHE A 31 -17.07 -13.76 21.14
N PRO A 32 -17.81 -14.48 22.00
CA PRO A 32 -17.37 -15.76 22.54
C PRO A 32 -17.63 -16.95 21.60
N PHE A 33 -18.03 -16.70 20.35
CA PHE A 33 -18.45 -17.74 19.42
C PHE A 33 -17.23 -18.35 18.71
N PRO A 34 -17.20 -19.67 18.49
CA PRO A 34 -16.18 -20.27 17.64
C PRO A 34 -16.22 -19.68 16.21
N VAL A 35 -15.03 -19.46 15.64
CA VAL A 35 -14.83 -18.99 14.27
C VAL A 35 -14.35 -20.15 13.39
N ALA A 36 -14.97 -20.34 12.22
CA ALA A 36 -14.60 -21.42 11.30
C ALA A 36 -13.26 -21.16 10.58
N PHE A 37 -13.05 -19.93 10.12
CA PHE A 37 -11.82 -19.46 9.49
C PHE A 37 -11.31 -18.22 10.25
N PRO A 38 -10.45 -18.42 11.27
CA PRO A 38 -9.92 -17.30 12.05
C PRO A 38 -9.03 -16.40 11.18
N PRO A 39 -8.86 -15.12 11.56
CA PRO A 39 -7.93 -14.22 10.86
C PRO A 39 -6.52 -14.81 10.88
N GLN A 40 -5.79 -14.59 9.79
CA GLN A 40 -4.38 -14.91 9.70
C GLN A 40 -3.59 -13.61 9.66
N GLU A 41 -2.73 -13.41 10.65
CA GLU A 41 -1.77 -12.32 10.66
C GLU A 41 -0.51 -12.79 9.94
N PRO A 42 -0.09 -12.12 8.84
CA PRO A 42 1.16 -12.44 8.17
C PRO A 42 2.33 -12.24 9.11
N GLN A 43 3.18 -13.26 9.24
CA GLN A 43 4.44 -13.18 9.98
C GLN A 43 5.58 -12.83 9.03
N ASP A 44 6.63 -12.22 9.57
CA ASP A 44 7.84 -11.84 8.83
C ASP A 44 7.50 -11.01 7.60
N THR A 45 6.61 -10.02 7.77
CA THR A 45 6.37 -8.99 6.73
C THR A 45 7.65 -8.21 6.46
N LEU A 46 7.74 -7.52 5.31
CA LEU A 46 8.91 -6.70 4.98
C LEU A 46 9.35 -5.80 6.14
N GLY A 47 8.38 -5.12 6.78
CA GLY A 47 8.68 -4.24 7.90
C GLY A 47 9.23 -4.96 9.13
N GLU A 48 8.68 -6.13 9.46
CA GLU A 48 9.16 -6.95 10.56
C GLU A 48 10.57 -7.49 10.28
N THR A 49 10.80 -8.01 9.07
CA THR A 49 12.11 -8.55 8.64
C THR A 49 13.20 -7.49 8.73
N LEU A 50 12.96 -6.28 8.19
CA LEU A 50 13.91 -5.17 8.26
C LEU A 50 14.22 -4.78 9.72
N SER A 51 13.17 -4.67 10.55
CA SER A 51 13.31 -4.33 11.97
C SER A 51 14.12 -5.38 12.74
N ALA A 52 13.89 -6.67 12.47
CA ALA A 52 14.59 -7.78 13.12
C ALA A 52 16.11 -7.79 12.87
N VAL A 53 16.56 -7.27 11.72
CA VAL A 53 17.99 -7.11 11.39
C VAL A 53 18.52 -5.70 11.69
N GLY A 54 17.73 -4.86 12.38
CA GLY A 54 18.14 -3.52 12.83
C GLY A 54 18.19 -2.47 11.72
N LYS A 55 17.48 -2.69 10.61
CA LYS A 55 17.39 -1.76 9.48
C LYS A 55 16.29 -0.72 9.72
N THR A 56 16.58 0.51 9.33
CA THR A 56 15.63 1.62 9.36
C THR A 56 14.77 1.62 8.11
N GLN A 57 13.53 2.12 8.22
CA GLN A 57 12.59 2.06 7.10
C GLN A 57 11.61 3.24 7.14
N LEU A 58 11.41 3.89 6.00
CA LEU A 58 10.49 5.01 5.83
C LEU A 58 9.20 4.58 5.13
N ARG A 59 8.06 4.96 5.70
CA ARG A 59 6.72 4.87 5.09
C ARG A 59 6.21 6.26 4.80
N LEU A 60 5.96 6.57 3.54
CA LEU A 60 5.52 7.91 3.13
C LEU A 60 4.36 7.83 2.14
N ALA A 61 3.29 8.56 2.45
CA ALA A 61 2.16 8.76 1.54
C ALA A 61 1.41 10.02 1.94
N GLU A 62 0.53 10.49 1.06
CA GLU A 62 -0.54 11.38 1.47
C GLU A 62 -1.68 10.63 2.19
N SER A 63 -2.56 11.37 2.87
CA SER A 63 -3.51 10.83 3.84
C SER A 63 -4.45 9.74 3.29
N GLU A 64 -4.86 9.83 2.01
CA GLU A 64 -5.68 8.81 1.34
C GLU A 64 -5.00 7.43 1.28
N LYS A 65 -3.67 7.41 1.16
CA LYS A 65 -2.89 6.17 1.00
C LYS A 65 -2.02 5.84 2.22
N TYR A 66 -2.12 6.61 3.31
CA TYR A 66 -1.37 6.37 4.55
C TYR A 66 -1.55 4.96 5.12
N ALA A 67 -2.80 4.48 5.23
CA ALA A 67 -3.07 3.13 5.75
C ALA A 67 -2.45 2.03 4.88
N HIS A 68 -2.25 2.29 3.58
CA HIS A 68 -1.72 1.36 2.60
C HIS A 68 -0.23 1.11 2.81
N VAL A 69 0.55 2.17 3.04
CA VAL A 69 1.99 2.06 3.33
C VAL A 69 2.31 1.72 4.79
N THR A 70 1.30 1.68 5.67
CA THR A 70 1.46 1.38 7.11
C THR A 70 0.72 0.12 7.52
N TYR A 71 -0.53 0.22 7.92
CA TYR A 71 -1.36 -0.87 8.43
C TYR A 71 -1.41 -2.07 7.46
N PHE A 72 -1.76 -1.83 6.20
CA PHE A 72 -1.91 -2.90 5.21
C PHE A 72 -0.55 -3.53 4.85
N LEU A 73 0.48 -2.72 4.60
CA LEU A 73 1.82 -3.21 4.30
C LEU A 73 2.43 -4.02 5.47
N ASN A 74 2.09 -3.66 6.72
CA ASN A 74 2.52 -4.38 7.92
C ASN A 74 1.60 -5.56 8.28
N GLY A 75 0.78 -6.06 7.36
CA GLY A 75 -0.05 -7.25 7.60
C GLY A 75 -1.19 -7.03 8.60
N GLY A 76 -1.71 -5.82 8.73
CA GLY A 76 -2.77 -5.46 9.67
C GLY A 76 -2.25 -4.98 11.03
N ARG A 77 -0.97 -4.64 11.14
CA ARG A 77 -0.38 -4.10 12.37
C ARG A 77 -0.43 -2.56 12.40
N GLU A 78 -1.09 -2.00 13.40
CA GLU A 78 -1.14 -0.54 13.60
C GLU A 78 0.15 0.05 14.20
N VAL A 79 0.80 -0.68 15.12
CA VAL A 79 1.98 -0.18 15.83
C VAL A 79 3.22 -0.21 14.93
N GLU A 80 4.01 0.86 14.96
CA GLU A 80 5.30 0.93 14.26
C GLU A 80 6.25 -0.22 14.70
N PHE A 81 7.08 -0.69 13.77
CA PHE A 81 8.24 -1.52 14.11
C PHE A 81 9.39 -0.66 14.62
N ASP A 82 10.35 -1.28 15.34
CA ASP A 82 11.58 -0.59 15.74
C ASP A 82 12.34 -0.17 14.47
N GLY A 83 12.73 1.10 14.38
CA GLY A 83 13.37 1.68 13.20
C GLY A 83 12.40 2.10 12.07
N GLU A 84 11.09 1.92 12.25
CA GLU A 84 10.08 2.41 11.30
C GLU A 84 9.80 3.92 11.52
N ILE A 85 9.89 4.68 10.44
CA ILE A 85 9.60 6.11 10.38
C ILE A 85 8.35 6.27 9.50
N ARG A 86 7.29 6.87 10.04
CA ARG A 86 6.08 7.20 9.27
C ARG A 86 5.97 8.69 9.01
N ARG A 87 5.56 9.03 7.80
CA ARG A 87 5.28 10.41 7.39
C ARG A 87 4.00 10.44 6.56
N ILE A 88 3.18 11.44 6.88
CA ILE A 88 1.85 11.62 6.28
C ILE A 88 1.77 13.05 5.78
N ILE A 89 1.50 13.19 4.49
CA ILE A 89 1.18 14.47 3.89
C ILE A 89 -0.34 14.60 3.85
N GLU A 90 -0.87 15.79 4.18
CA GLU A 90 -2.31 16.02 4.10
C GLU A 90 -2.74 16.02 2.63
N SER A 91 -3.72 15.19 2.27
CA SER A 91 -4.35 15.24 0.95
C SER A 91 -5.14 16.54 0.81
N PRO A 92 -5.30 17.10 -0.40
CA PRO A 92 -5.99 18.37 -0.55
C PRO A 92 -7.47 18.25 -0.16
N ASP A 93 -7.97 19.27 0.56
CA ASP A 93 -9.39 19.38 0.92
C ASP A 93 -10.22 19.85 -0.29
N VAL A 94 -10.53 18.90 -1.19
CA VAL A 94 -11.39 19.10 -2.36
C VAL A 94 -12.52 18.08 -2.37
N PRO A 95 -13.71 18.41 -2.92
CA PRO A 95 -14.83 17.46 -2.97
C PRO A 95 -14.53 16.18 -3.76
N THR A 96 -13.75 16.32 -4.85
CA THR A 96 -13.30 15.23 -5.72
C THR A 96 -11.93 15.62 -6.31
N TYR A 97 -11.04 14.64 -6.46
CA TYR A 97 -9.63 14.91 -6.78
C TYR A 97 -9.37 15.32 -8.24
N ASP A 98 -10.35 15.21 -9.15
CA ASP A 98 -10.29 15.81 -10.49
C ASP A 98 -10.11 17.34 -10.45
N GLN A 99 -10.51 18.00 -9.36
CA GLN A 99 -10.33 19.44 -9.17
C GLN A 99 -8.90 19.83 -8.80
N LYS A 100 -8.09 18.87 -8.36
CA LYS A 100 -6.67 19.05 -8.04
C LYS A 100 -5.89 17.75 -8.34
N PRO A 101 -5.69 17.40 -9.63
CA PRO A 101 -5.14 16.11 -10.03
C PRO A 101 -3.70 15.86 -9.55
N GLU A 102 -2.92 16.92 -9.33
CA GLU A 102 -1.58 16.87 -8.75
C GLU A 102 -1.57 16.47 -7.27
N MET A 103 -2.74 16.50 -6.62
CA MET A 103 -2.96 16.19 -5.22
C MET A 103 -1.89 16.79 -4.30
N SER A 104 -1.15 15.96 -3.56
CA SER A 104 -0.02 16.36 -2.74
C SER A 104 1.28 15.67 -3.18
N ALA A 105 1.37 15.29 -4.46
CA ALA A 105 2.53 14.55 -4.99
C ALA A 105 3.85 15.31 -4.80
N GLU A 106 3.87 16.62 -5.09
CA GLU A 106 5.05 17.47 -4.89
C GLU A 106 5.52 17.48 -3.43
N ASP A 107 4.60 17.69 -2.47
CA ASP A 107 4.91 17.71 -1.04
C ASP A 107 5.40 16.34 -0.53
N VAL A 108 4.83 15.24 -1.07
CA VAL A 108 5.29 13.87 -0.81
C VAL A 108 6.73 13.69 -1.32
N THR A 109 7.03 14.11 -2.54
CA THR A 109 8.37 14.02 -3.12
C THR A 109 9.38 14.87 -2.36
N ASP A 110 9.05 16.11 -2.03
CA ASP A 110 9.91 17.03 -1.30
C ASP A 110 10.28 16.44 0.07
N THR A 111 9.29 15.89 0.78
CA THR A 111 9.51 15.23 2.07
C THR A 111 10.38 13.98 1.93
N ALA A 112 10.20 13.19 0.86
CA ALA A 112 11.02 12.02 0.61
C ALA A 112 12.49 12.41 0.40
N ILE A 113 12.75 13.41 -0.45
CA ILE A 113 14.09 13.90 -0.75
C ILE A 113 14.75 14.48 0.51
N GLU A 114 14.01 15.24 1.32
CA GLU A 114 14.51 15.76 2.60
C GLU A 114 14.97 14.61 3.52
N LEU A 115 14.16 13.57 3.69
CA LEU A 115 14.46 12.46 4.60
C LEU A 115 15.57 11.53 4.08
N ILE A 116 15.70 11.39 2.77
CA ILE A 116 16.85 10.71 2.17
C ILE A 116 18.16 11.45 2.55
N ASP A 117 18.17 12.79 2.50
CA ASP A 117 19.36 13.57 2.86
C ASP A 117 19.59 13.66 4.38
N SER A 118 18.53 13.79 5.19
CA SER A 118 18.65 14.04 6.63
C SER A 118 18.77 12.79 7.48
N ASP A 119 18.02 11.74 7.15
CA ASP A 119 17.88 10.53 7.97
C ASP A 119 18.45 9.28 7.30
N ASP A 120 18.60 9.29 5.96
CA ASP A 120 19.19 8.21 5.14
C ASP A 120 18.68 6.81 5.52
N PRO A 121 17.35 6.55 5.42
CA PRO A 121 16.77 5.28 5.84
C PRO A 121 17.20 4.13 4.93
N ASP A 122 17.46 2.95 5.50
CA ASP A 122 17.92 1.78 4.72
C ASP A 122 16.89 1.30 3.67
N ALA A 123 15.60 1.55 3.90
CA ALA A 123 14.53 1.26 2.95
C ALA A 123 13.45 2.36 2.97
N MET A 124 12.80 2.59 1.83
CA MET A 124 11.65 3.49 1.72
C MET A 124 10.53 2.82 0.92
N VAL A 125 9.30 2.93 1.41
CA VAL A 125 8.09 2.61 0.65
C VAL A 125 7.22 3.86 0.56
N LEU A 126 7.04 4.34 -0.67
CA LEU A 126 6.31 5.56 -0.99
C LEU A 126 5.13 5.25 -1.90
N ASN A 127 3.97 5.85 -1.63
CA ASN A 127 2.80 5.75 -2.50
C ASN A 127 2.39 7.12 -3.06
N TYR A 128 2.29 7.20 -4.40
CA TYR A 128 1.60 8.29 -5.09
C TYR A 128 0.15 7.91 -5.32
N ALA A 129 -0.78 8.63 -4.69
CA ALA A 129 -2.20 8.32 -4.70
C ALA A 129 -2.91 8.70 -6.02
N ASN A 130 -2.30 9.60 -6.79
CA ASN A 130 -2.95 10.37 -7.84
C ASN A 130 -3.66 9.52 -8.90
N PRO A 131 -3.01 8.53 -9.54
CA PRO A 131 -3.63 7.83 -10.66
C PRO A 131 -4.88 7.04 -10.24
N ASP A 132 -4.91 6.56 -9.00
CA ASP A 132 -6.05 5.82 -8.46
C ASP A 132 -7.18 6.75 -8.02
N MET A 133 -6.86 7.71 -7.15
CA MET A 133 -7.85 8.61 -6.56
C MET A 133 -8.51 9.50 -7.62
N VAL A 134 -7.74 9.94 -8.62
CA VAL A 134 -8.27 10.71 -9.76
C VAL A 134 -8.91 9.78 -10.78
N GLY A 135 -8.40 8.57 -11.00
CA GLY A 135 -9.02 7.57 -11.88
C GLY A 135 -10.46 7.22 -11.46
N HIS A 136 -10.72 7.15 -10.16
CA HIS A 136 -12.08 6.94 -9.62
C HIS A 136 -13.10 8.03 -9.97
N THR A 137 -12.66 9.22 -10.40
CA THR A 137 -13.57 10.28 -10.83
C THR A 137 -14.18 10.01 -12.20
N GLY A 138 -13.50 9.21 -13.03
CA GLY A 138 -13.88 8.97 -14.42
C GLY A 138 -13.59 10.15 -15.35
N ASP A 139 -12.92 11.20 -14.87
CA ASP A 139 -12.49 12.33 -15.69
C ASP A 139 -11.15 12.01 -16.37
N PHE A 140 -11.19 11.83 -17.69
CA PHE A 140 -10.04 11.44 -18.49
C PHE A 140 -8.93 12.50 -18.51
N ASP A 141 -9.30 13.78 -18.64
CA ASP A 141 -8.31 14.86 -18.74
C ASP A 141 -7.63 15.09 -17.38
N ALA A 142 -8.40 14.96 -16.29
CA ALA A 142 -7.84 14.99 -14.94
C ALA A 142 -6.91 13.79 -14.68
N ALA A 143 -7.28 12.58 -15.12
CA ALA A 143 -6.43 11.40 -14.97
C ALA A 143 -5.09 11.54 -15.72
N ILE A 144 -5.08 12.18 -16.90
CA ILE A 144 -3.82 12.52 -17.60
C ILE A 144 -2.97 13.44 -16.74
N ALA A 145 -3.54 14.54 -16.23
CA ALA A 145 -2.81 15.49 -15.39
C ALA A 145 -2.27 14.84 -14.11
N ALA A 146 -3.01 13.90 -13.52
CA ALA A 146 -2.59 13.13 -12.37
C ALA A 146 -1.36 12.25 -12.67
N VAL A 147 -1.36 11.55 -13.81
CA VAL A 147 -0.21 10.72 -14.24
C VAL A 147 1.00 11.60 -14.58
N GLU A 148 0.81 12.72 -15.27
CA GLU A 148 1.88 13.66 -15.60
C GLU A 148 2.52 14.27 -14.34
N ALA A 149 1.72 14.62 -13.33
CA ALA A 149 2.23 15.12 -12.05
C ALA A 149 3.09 14.07 -11.32
N VAL A 150 2.67 12.80 -11.36
CA VAL A 150 3.44 11.68 -10.79
C VAL A 150 4.72 11.41 -11.58
N ASP A 151 4.69 11.48 -12.92
CA ASP A 151 5.88 11.28 -13.77
C ASP A 151 6.97 12.32 -13.44
N GLU A 152 6.61 13.60 -13.32
CA GLU A 152 7.53 14.68 -12.94
C GLU A 152 8.16 14.43 -11.55
N GLN A 153 7.32 14.11 -10.57
CA GLN A 153 7.72 13.84 -9.18
C GLN A 153 8.57 12.58 -9.04
N LEU A 154 8.23 11.53 -9.79
CA LEU A 154 8.99 10.29 -9.83
C LEU A 154 10.39 10.54 -10.41
N GLY A 155 10.52 11.34 -11.47
CA GLY A 155 11.82 11.73 -12.03
C GLY A 155 12.74 12.37 -10.98
N ARG A 156 12.21 13.32 -10.20
CA ARG A 156 12.94 13.98 -9.10
C ARG A 156 13.35 12.99 -8.01
N LEU A 157 12.44 12.10 -7.61
CA LEU A 157 12.69 11.13 -6.55
C LEU A 157 13.75 10.10 -6.95
N VAL A 158 13.67 9.59 -8.18
CA VAL A 158 14.64 8.61 -8.71
C VAL A 158 16.05 9.18 -8.71
N GLU A 159 16.22 10.44 -9.15
CA GLU A 159 17.51 11.12 -9.12
C GLU A 159 18.07 11.23 -7.69
N ALA A 160 17.23 11.57 -6.72
CA ALA A 160 17.64 11.68 -5.32
C ALA A 160 18.06 10.32 -4.73
N VAL A 161 17.28 9.25 -4.97
CA VAL A 161 17.61 7.90 -4.49
C VAL A 161 18.92 7.39 -5.12
N GLN A 162 19.11 7.59 -6.42
CA GLN A 162 20.35 7.19 -7.11
C GLN A 162 21.57 7.97 -6.60
N THR A 163 21.42 9.28 -6.37
CA THR A 163 22.47 10.13 -5.79
C THR A 163 22.87 9.65 -4.38
N ALA A 164 21.91 9.17 -3.59
CA ALA A 164 22.16 8.55 -2.28
C ALA A 164 22.75 7.14 -2.36
N GLY A 165 22.92 6.57 -3.56
CA GLY A 165 23.48 5.22 -3.73
C GLY A 165 22.44 4.10 -3.57
N GLY A 166 21.14 4.42 -3.65
CA GLY A 166 20.04 3.48 -3.46
C GLY A 166 19.56 2.80 -4.75
N HIS A 167 18.99 1.61 -4.60
CA HIS A 167 18.22 0.95 -5.66
C HIS A 167 16.79 1.50 -5.72
N VAL A 168 16.18 1.48 -6.90
CA VAL A 168 14.78 1.88 -7.10
C VAL A 168 13.99 0.73 -7.70
N LEU A 169 12.85 0.40 -7.08
CA LEU A 169 11.79 -0.42 -7.67
C LEU A 169 10.54 0.45 -7.88
N ILE A 170 10.08 0.53 -9.13
CA ILE A 170 8.88 1.28 -9.51
C ILE A 170 7.81 0.27 -9.92
N THR A 171 6.66 0.30 -9.24
CA THR A 171 5.55 -0.62 -9.50
C THR A 171 4.22 0.00 -9.06
N ALA A 172 3.12 -0.74 -9.20
CA ALA A 172 1.79 -0.35 -8.73
C ALA A 172 1.13 -1.53 -7.99
N ASP A 173 0.18 -1.24 -7.12
CA ASP A 173 -0.63 -2.24 -6.41
C ASP A 173 -1.76 -2.79 -7.29
N HIS A 174 -2.29 -1.98 -8.21
CA HIS A 174 -3.23 -2.40 -9.26
C HIS A 174 -3.33 -1.34 -10.38
N GLY A 175 -4.13 -1.62 -11.40
CA GLY A 175 -4.52 -0.63 -12.41
C GLY A 175 -5.78 0.16 -12.02
N ASN A 176 -5.96 1.32 -12.64
CA ASN A 176 -7.15 2.18 -12.62
C ASN A 176 -7.08 3.15 -13.83
N ALA A 177 -6.18 4.13 -13.78
CA ALA A 177 -6.01 5.17 -14.82
C ALA A 177 -5.63 4.66 -16.22
N ASP A 178 -5.27 3.39 -16.36
CA ASP A 178 -5.01 2.70 -17.61
C ASP A 178 -6.29 2.39 -18.42
N ASP A 179 -7.47 2.42 -17.81
CA ASP A 179 -8.77 2.35 -18.51
C ASP A 179 -9.80 3.30 -17.88
N MET A 180 -10.00 4.45 -18.53
CA MET A 180 -10.96 5.48 -18.13
C MET A 180 -12.31 5.35 -18.86
N GLY A 181 -12.50 4.33 -19.71
CA GLY A 181 -13.71 4.16 -20.50
C GLY A 181 -13.89 5.23 -21.59
N THR A 182 -15.12 5.75 -21.74
CA THR A 182 -15.42 6.85 -22.69
C THR A 182 -16.12 8.01 -21.98
N ALA A 183 -16.16 9.18 -22.61
CA ALA A 183 -16.87 10.33 -22.06
C ALA A 183 -18.37 10.06 -21.78
N GLU A 184 -19.02 9.21 -22.58
CA GLU A 184 -20.41 8.82 -22.37
C GLU A 184 -20.58 7.72 -21.31
N THR A 185 -19.55 6.89 -21.10
CA THR A 185 -19.55 5.78 -20.15
C THR A 185 -18.20 5.74 -19.43
N PRO A 186 -17.97 6.64 -18.47
CA PRO A 186 -16.71 6.71 -17.76
C PRO A 186 -16.50 5.45 -16.92
N HIS A 187 -15.25 4.98 -16.89
CA HIS A 187 -14.83 3.87 -16.03
C HIS A 187 -14.22 4.44 -14.76
N THR A 188 -14.70 3.98 -13.60
CA THR A 188 -14.34 4.52 -12.26
C THR A 188 -13.84 3.44 -11.32
N ALA A 189 -13.56 2.24 -11.83
CA ALA A 189 -13.15 1.09 -11.04
C ALA A 189 -11.70 0.71 -11.35
N HIS A 190 -11.10 -0.10 -10.48
CA HIS A 190 -9.80 -0.71 -10.76
C HIS A 190 -9.89 -1.63 -12.00
N THR A 191 -8.75 -1.83 -12.65
CA THR A 191 -8.62 -2.76 -13.77
C THR A 191 -7.98 -4.07 -13.31
N THR A 192 -8.06 -5.10 -14.16
CA THR A 192 -7.33 -6.37 -13.98
C THR A 192 -6.06 -6.43 -14.82
N ASN A 193 -5.58 -5.28 -15.30
CA ASN A 193 -4.38 -5.23 -16.12
C ASN A 193 -3.14 -5.50 -15.26
N PRO A 194 -2.08 -6.11 -15.83
CA PRO A 194 -0.82 -6.27 -15.12
C PRO A 194 -0.18 -4.91 -14.82
N VAL A 195 0.50 -4.82 -13.69
CA VAL A 195 1.24 -3.62 -13.26
C VAL A 195 2.69 -3.67 -13.74
N PRO A 196 3.33 -2.51 -13.97
CA PRO A 196 4.75 -2.48 -14.34
C PRO A 196 5.64 -2.88 -13.16
N LEU A 197 6.84 -3.36 -13.48
CA LEU A 197 7.98 -3.37 -12.57
C LEU A 197 9.19 -2.82 -13.32
N VAL A 198 9.77 -1.75 -12.80
CA VAL A 198 11.06 -1.22 -13.25
C VAL A 198 12.03 -1.32 -12.09
N SER A 199 13.22 -1.86 -12.34
CA SER A 199 14.32 -1.95 -11.38
C SER A 199 15.50 -1.15 -11.89
N LEU A 200 16.01 -0.24 -11.06
CA LEU A 200 17.17 0.59 -11.37
C LEU A 200 18.23 0.43 -10.27
N THR A 201 19.48 0.30 -10.68
CA THR A 201 20.64 0.39 -9.79
C THR A 201 20.92 1.84 -9.39
N PRO A 202 21.83 2.07 -8.44
CA PRO A 202 22.32 3.43 -8.13
C PRO A 202 22.92 4.16 -9.33
N ASP A 203 23.49 3.42 -10.28
CA ASP A 203 24.06 3.97 -11.52
C ASP A 203 22.99 4.25 -12.60
N GLY A 204 21.72 3.93 -12.32
CA GLY A 204 20.59 4.12 -13.23
C GLY A 204 20.51 3.12 -14.37
N ASP A 205 21.21 1.99 -14.27
CA ASP A 205 21.12 0.87 -15.21
C ASP A 205 20.36 -0.33 -14.60
N ASP A 206 20.29 -1.42 -15.35
CA ASP A 206 19.62 -2.67 -14.95
C ASP A 206 20.51 -3.61 -14.11
N GLY A 207 21.75 -3.21 -13.79
CA GLY A 207 22.70 -4.04 -13.05
C GLY A 207 23.08 -5.34 -13.77
N ALA A 208 22.91 -5.38 -15.10
CA ALA A 208 23.03 -6.58 -15.91
C ALA A 208 22.08 -7.72 -15.50
N ARG A 209 20.91 -7.36 -14.95
CA ARG A 209 19.84 -8.28 -14.58
C ARG A 209 18.61 -8.05 -15.44
N THR A 210 17.74 -9.04 -15.50
CA THR A 210 16.44 -8.92 -16.13
C THR A 210 15.32 -9.15 -15.13
N VAL A 211 14.13 -8.59 -15.43
CA VAL A 211 12.92 -8.90 -14.67
C VAL A 211 12.29 -10.16 -15.27
N ARG A 212 12.01 -11.16 -14.43
CA ARG A 212 11.39 -12.41 -14.88
C ARG A 212 10.04 -12.16 -15.55
N SER A 213 9.74 -12.99 -16.53
CA SER A 213 8.55 -12.86 -17.39
C SER A 213 7.19 -12.98 -16.69
N PHE A 214 7.14 -13.57 -15.50
CA PHE A 214 5.91 -13.71 -14.71
C PHE A 214 6.19 -13.40 -13.25
N GLY A 215 5.35 -12.57 -12.63
CA GLY A 215 5.42 -12.28 -11.21
C GLY A 215 4.13 -11.71 -10.66
N SER A 216 4.11 -11.56 -9.34
CA SER A 216 2.99 -11.02 -8.58
C SER A 216 3.49 -10.11 -7.46
N LEU A 217 2.58 -9.43 -6.78
CA LEU A 217 2.93 -8.47 -5.73
C LEU A 217 3.68 -9.12 -4.55
N CYS A 218 3.44 -10.40 -4.28
CA CYS A 218 4.15 -11.16 -3.24
C CYS A 218 5.67 -11.26 -3.47
N ASP A 219 6.12 -10.95 -4.67
CA ASP A 219 7.51 -11.07 -5.10
C ASP A 219 8.33 -9.78 -4.89
N ILE A 220 7.66 -8.66 -4.63
CA ILE A 220 8.30 -7.34 -4.46
C ILE A 220 9.18 -7.34 -3.21
N ALA A 221 8.65 -7.81 -2.07
CA ALA A 221 9.42 -7.84 -0.82
C ALA A 221 10.66 -8.75 -0.90
N PRO A 222 10.57 -10.00 -1.39
CA PRO A 222 11.75 -10.82 -1.71
C PRO A 222 12.79 -10.12 -2.59
N THR A 223 12.33 -9.39 -3.61
CA THR A 223 13.22 -8.62 -4.51
C THR A 223 13.96 -7.51 -3.76
N MET A 224 13.25 -6.78 -2.90
CA MET A 224 13.87 -5.75 -2.04
C MET A 224 14.91 -6.36 -1.10
N LEU A 225 14.59 -7.48 -0.43
CA LEU A 225 15.51 -8.16 0.47
C LEU A 225 16.77 -8.63 -0.26
N GLU A 226 16.64 -9.18 -1.48
CA GLU A 226 17.80 -9.58 -2.27
C GLU A 226 18.72 -8.39 -2.59
N LEU A 227 18.16 -7.26 -3.04
CA LEU A 227 18.93 -6.04 -3.34
C LEU A 227 19.64 -5.47 -2.10
N MET A 228 19.06 -5.68 -0.92
CA MET A 228 19.65 -5.28 0.37
C MET A 228 20.61 -6.32 0.97
N GLU A 229 20.82 -7.44 0.28
CA GLU A 229 21.59 -8.59 0.77
C GLU A 229 21.08 -9.15 2.13
N ILE A 230 19.76 -9.11 2.34
CA ILE A 230 19.08 -9.62 3.54
C ILE A 230 18.50 -11.00 3.25
N GLU A 231 18.68 -11.94 4.19
CA GLU A 231 18.12 -13.29 4.08
C GLU A 231 16.58 -13.25 4.09
N GLN A 232 15.97 -13.82 3.05
CA GLN A 232 14.52 -13.95 2.96
C GLN A 232 14.00 -14.96 4.01
N PRO A 233 13.02 -14.58 4.84
CA PRO A 233 12.44 -15.51 5.82
C PRO A 233 11.58 -16.58 5.14
N GLU A 234 11.50 -17.77 5.74
CA GLU A 234 10.73 -18.91 5.20
C GLU A 234 9.22 -18.61 5.02
N ALA A 235 8.68 -17.66 5.80
CA ALA A 235 7.29 -17.24 5.69
C ALA A 235 6.98 -16.47 4.39
N MET A 236 7.97 -15.79 3.80
CA MET A 236 7.83 -15.17 2.49
C MET A 236 7.98 -16.25 1.41
N THR A 237 6.88 -16.62 0.76
CA THR A 237 6.85 -17.66 -0.28
C THR A 237 6.98 -17.12 -1.71
N GLY A 238 6.96 -15.81 -1.88
CA GLY A 238 7.34 -15.17 -3.15
C GLY A 238 8.82 -15.37 -3.44
N GLU A 239 9.22 -15.08 -4.67
CA GLU A 239 10.62 -15.18 -5.11
C GLU A 239 11.09 -13.81 -5.60
N SER A 240 12.39 -13.55 -5.66
CA SER A 240 12.86 -12.32 -6.30
C SER A 240 12.43 -12.24 -7.76
N LEU A 241 12.16 -11.02 -8.24
CA LEU A 241 11.80 -10.72 -9.62
C LEU A 241 13.01 -10.57 -10.53
N LEU A 242 14.23 -10.52 -9.98
CA LEU A 242 15.46 -10.28 -10.72
C LEU A 242 16.20 -11.59 -11.03
N GLU A 243 16.69 -11.72 -12.26
CA GLU A 243 17.50 -12.86 -12.74
C GLU A 243 18.75 -12.42 -13.51
#